data_AF-A0A938QSA7-F1
#
_entry.id   AF-A0A938QSA7-F1
#
_cell.length_a   1.000
_cell.length_b   1.000
_cell.length_c   1.000
_cell.angle_alpha   90.00
_cell.angle_beta   90.00
_cell.angle_gamma   90.00
#
_symmetry.space_group_name_H-M   'P 1'
#
loop_
_entity.id
_entity.type
_entity.pdbx_description
1 polymer ?
#
loop_
_entity_poly.entity_id
_entity_poly.type
_entity_poly.pdbx_seq_one_letter_code
_entity_poly.pdbx_strand_id
1 'polypeptide(L)'
;MKKVSILFFMFGLFLFNIAYAASVKEEYELQERCKKSVDAWFQKEWDGKGIHEDKDLITMVDYQNHYNKKLNKCFVLVTTTMDNKKSKNSTKHIVLFDINENKQYGDFFTTYKSLYLEGTGWVLDTRSSNKIICHDKGNWDELIKLYMEE
;
A
#
# COMPACT_ATOMS: atom_id res chain seq x y z
N MET A 1 54.02 39.17 -8.81
CA MET A 1 52.58 39.32 -9.11
C MET A 1 52.05 37.98 -9.61
N LYS A 2 51.29 37.22 -8.81
CA LYS A 2 50.64 35.98 -9.24
C LYS A 2 49.12 36.19 -9.17
N LYS A 3 48.48 36.32 -10.33
CA LYS A 3 47.01 36.31 -10.46
C LYS A 3 46.58 34.86 -10.38
N VAL A 4 46.05 34.42 -9.25
CA VAL A 4 45.40 33.11 -9.11
C VAL A 4 43.94 33.29 -9.51
N SER A 5 43.55 32.58 -10.57
CA SER A 5 42.24 32.59 -11.20
C SER A 5 41.12 32.29 -10.21
N ILE A 6 40.30 33.31 -9.94
CA ILE A 6 38.96 33.16 -9.36
C ILE A 6 38.03 32.80 -10.51
N LEU A 7 38.03 31.54 -10.94
CA LEU A 7 37.14 31.06 -11.99
C LEU A 7 36.82 29.56 -11.84
N PHE A 8 36.48 29.11 -10.63
CA PHE A 8 36.05 27.72 -10.41
C PHE A 8 34.90 27.54 -9.40
N PHE A 9 34.28 28.62 -8.91
CA PHE A 9 33.24 28.51 -7.86
C PHE A 9 31.78 28.56 -8.35
N MET A 10 31.51 28.75 -9.64
CA MET A 10 30.12 28.80 -10.17
C MET A 10 29.66 27.54 -10.93
N PHE A 11 30.53 26.56 -11.18
CA PHE A 11 30.14 25.34 -11.90
C PHE A 11 29.55 24.23 -10.99
N GLY A 12 29.79 24.30 -9.68
CA GLY A 12 29.29 23.30 -8.73
C GLY A 12 27.78 23.35 -8.51
N LEU A 13 27.18 24.55 -8.48
CA LEU A 13 25.75 24.73 -8.14
C LEU A 13 24.78 24.30 -9.26
N PHE A 14 25.22 24.22 -10.52
CA PHE A 14 24.36 23.77 -11.62
C PHE A 14 24.21 22.25 -11.68
N LEU A 15 25.23 21.48 -11.28
CA LEU A 15 25.20 20.02 -11.34
C LEU A 15 24.30 19.39 -10.26
N PHE A 16 24.18 20.02 -9.08
CA PHE A 16 23.30 19.54 -8.01
C PHE A 16 21.81 19.62 -8.37
N ASN A 17 21.39 20.67 -9.10
CA ASN A 17 19.99 20.85 -9.46
C ASN A 17 19.49 19.83 -10.50
N ILE A 18 20.36 19.39 -11.41
CA ILE A 18 19.98 18.42 -12.45
C ILE A 18 19.77 17.03 -11.85
N ALA A 19 20.63 16.61 -10.92
CA ALA A 19 20.52 15.31 -10.26
C ALA A 19 19.24 15.19 -9.42
N TYR A 20 18.87 16.26 -8.69
CA TYR A 20 17.66 16.28 -7.87
C TYR A 20 16.37 16.24 -8.72
N ALA A 21 16.33 16.97 -9.83
CA ALA A 21 15.18 16.93 -10.75
C ALA A 21 15.00 15.54 -11.39
N ALA A 22 16.10 14.86 -11.73
CA ALA A 22 16.06 13.51 -12.25
C ALA A 22 15.51 12.50 -11.21
N SER A 23 15.94 12.59 -9.95
CA SER A 23 15.46 11.68 -8.89
C SER A 23 13.99 11.87 -8.55
N VAL A 24 13.49 13.12 -8.54
CA VAL A 24 12.07 13.40 -8.30
C VAL A 24 11.20 12.85 -9.44
N LYS A 25 11.67 12.99 -10.68
CA LYS A 25 10.95 12.46 -11.85
C LYS A 25 10.88 10.92 -11.80
N GLU A 26 11.98 10.27 -11.49
CA GLU A 26 12.04 8.80 -11.37
C GLU A 26 11.10 8.28 -10.28
N GLU A 27 11.09 8.92 -9.11
CA GLU A 27 10.17 8.59 -8.02
C GLU A 27 8.70 8.72 -8.44
N TYR A 28 8.35 9.82 -9.11
CA TYR A 28 7.00 10.03 -9.62
C TYR A 28 6.61 8.95 -10.64
N GLU A 29 7.52 8.58 -11.55
CA GLU A 29 7.27 7.53 -12.55
C GLU A 29 7.05 6.15 -11.92
N LEU A 30 7.74 5.83 -10.83
CA LEU A 30 7.56 4.58 -10.08
C LEU A 30 6.21 4.56 -9.36
N GLN A 31 5.83 5.64 -8.69
CA GLN A 31 4.53 5.78 -8.04
C GLN A 31 3.38 5.68 -9.05
N GLU A 32 3.51 6.36 -10.18
CA GLU A 32 2.52 6.35 -11.26
C GLU A 32 2.38 4.96 -11.89
N ARG A 33 3.50 4.25 -12.10
CA ARG A 33 3.48 2.86 -12.58
C ARG A 33 2.80 1.94 -11.59
N CYS A 34 3.11 2.09 -10.29
CA CYS A 34 2.47 1.34 -9.23
C CYS A 34 0.96 1.54 -9.25
N LYS A 35 0.51 2.80 -9.32
CA LYS A 35 -0.91 3.14 -9.45
C LYS A 35 -1.56 2.46 -10.65
N LYS A 36 -0.96 2.59 -11.84
CA LYS A 36 -1.49 1.96 -13.08
C LYS A 36 -1.64 0.45 -12.97
N SER A 37 -0.65 -0.23 -12.39
CA SER A 37 -0.72 -1.68 -12.18
C SER A 37 -1.87 -2.07 -11.26
N VAL A 38 -2.06 -1.33 -10.16
CA VAL A 38 -3.15 -1.59 -9.20
C VAL A 38 -4.52 -1.26 -9.80
N ASP A 39 -4.65 -0.13 -10.48
CA ASP A 39 -5.90 0.27 -11.16
C ASP A 39 -6.30 -0.79 -12.20
N ALA A 40 -5.35 -1.29 -13.00
CA ALA A 40 -5.58 -2.34 -13.99
C ALA A 40 -5.97 -3.69 -13.33
N TRP A 41 -5.33 -4.04 -12.23
CA TRP A 41 -5.70 -5.22 -11.44
C TRP A 41 -7.11 -5.10 -10.88
N PHE A 42 -7.46 -3.96 -10.28
CA PHE A 42 -8.79 -3.75 -9.73
C PHE A 42 -9.88 -3.77 -10.81
N GLN A 43 -9.59 -3.19 -11.97
CA GLN A 43 -10.48 -3.26 -13.13
C GLN A 43 -10.73 -4.70 -13.59
N LYS A 44 -9.70 -5.55 -13.53
CA LYS A 44 -9.77 -6.96 -13.94
C LYS A 44 -10.50 -7.84 -12.92
N GLU A 45 -10.21 -7.66 -11.64
CA GLU A 45 -10.72 -8.55 -10.58
C GLU A 45 -12.11 -8.13 -10.07
N TRP A 46 -12.46 -6.83 -10.16
CA TRP A 46 -13.68 -6.27 -9.56
C TRP A 46 -14.54 -5.47 -10.55
N ASP A 47 -14.32 -5.66 -11.85
CA ASP A 47 -14.96 -4.93 -12.95
C ASP A 47 -14.85 -3.39 -12.83
N GLY A 48 -13.91 -2.90 -12.03
CA GLY A 48 -13.73 -1.48 -11.71
C GLY A 48 -14.82 -0.87 -10.84
N LYS A 49 -15.80 -1.66 -10.38
CA LYS A 49 -16.94 -1.17 -9.60
C LYS A 49 -16.74 -1.31 -8.11
N GLY A 50 -16.01 -2.35 -7.68
CA GLY A 50 -15.78 -2.62 -6.26
C GLY A 50 -17.05 -2.91 -5.46
N ILE A 51 -18.19 -3.15 -6.10
CA ILE A 51 -19.44 -3.46 -5.41
C ILE A 51 -20.10 -4.64 -6.11
N HIS A 52 -20.40 -5.68 -5.34
CA HIS A 52 -21.14 -6.84 -5.78
C HIS A 52 -22.29 -7.09 -4.81
N GLU A 53 -23.50 -7.20 -5.35
CA GLU A 53 -24.71 -7.35 -4.56
C GLU A 53 -25.41 -8.66 -4.93
N ASP A 54 -25.52 -9.55 -3.94
CA ASP A 54 -26.25 -10.80 -4.03
C ASP A 54 -27.54 -10.72 -3.22
N LYS A 55 -28.39 -11.77 -3.27
CA LYS A 55 -29.69 -11.80 -2.57
C LYS A 55 -29.56 -11.46 -1.07
N ASP A 56 -28.51 -11.95 -0.42
CA ASP A 56 -28.34 -11.91 1.03
C ASP A 56 -27.09 -11.14 1.49
N LEU A 57 -26.21 -10.74 0.57
CA LEU A 57 -24.89 -10.18 0.88
C LEU A 57 -24.61 -8.96 -0.01
N ILE A 58 -24.00 -7.92 0.56
CA ILE A 58 -23.37 -6.83 -0.17
C ILE A 58 -21.88 -6.91 0.08
N THR A 59 -21.10 -7.04 -0.98
CA THR A 59 -19.64 -7.02 -0.94
C THR A 59 -19.15 -5.70 -1.52
N MET A 60 -18.40 -4.93 -0.75
CA MET A 60 -17.76 -3.68 -1.15
C MET A 60 -16.25 -3.85 -1.04
N VAL A 61 -15.52 -3.43 -2.07
CA VAL A 61 -14.08 -3.54 -2.17
C VAL A 61 -13.50 -2.19 -2.50
N ASP A 62 -12.57 -1.76 -1.66
CA ASP A 62 -11.78 -0.56 -1.84
C ASP A 62 -10.29 -0.91 -1.78
N TYR A 63 -9.44 -0.03 -2.28
CA TYR A 63 -8.00 -0.23 -2.24
C TYR A 63 -7.22 1.07 -2.10
N GLN A 64 -6.05 0.95 -1.47
CA GLN A 64 -5.02 1.98 -1.44
C GLN A 64 -3.73 1.39 -2.00
N ASN A 65 -3.06 2.10 -2.91
CA ASN A 65 -1.75 1.72 -3.42
C ASN A 65 -0.64 2.62 -2.84
N HIS A 66 0.57 2.05 -2.71
CA HIS A 66 1.75 2.79 -2.27
C HIS A 66 3.01 2.14 -2.86
N TYR A 67 3.83 2.93 -3.55
CA TYR A 67 5.17 2.49 -3.93
C TYR A 67 6.14 2.76 -2.78
N ASN A 68 6.64 1.71 -2.17
CA ASN A 68 7.64 1.79 -1.11
C ASN A 68 9.03 1.72 -1.75
N LYS A 69 9.72 2.86 -1.83
CA LYS A 69 11.09 3.04 -2.32
C LYS A 69 12.10 2.25 -1.49
N LYS A 70 11.95 2.20 -0.16
CA LYS A 70 12.88 1.45 0.71
C LYS A 70 12.88 -0.05 0.38
N LEU A 71 11.72 -0.59 0.07
CA LEU A 71 11.54 -1.99 -0.31
C LEU A 71 11.57 -2.22 -1.82
N ASN A 72 11.55 -1.15 -2.63
CA ASN A 72 11.46 -1.16 -4.08
C ASN A 72 10.26 -1.99 -4.59
N LYS A 73 9.09 -1.78 -3.98
CA LYS A 73 7.88 -2.60 -4.18
C LYS A 73 6.63 -1.76 -4.31
N CYS A 74 5.66 -2.26 -5.10
CA CYS A 74 4.34 -1.66 -5.22
C CYS A 74 3.35 -2.43 -4.36
N PHE A 75 3.04 -1.88 -3.20
CA PHE A 75 2.06 -2.45 -2.29
C PHE A 75 0.67 -1.92 -2.56
N VAL A 76 -0.30 -2.77 -2.28
CA VAL A 76 -1.70 -2.41 -2.26
C VAL A 76 -2.37 -3.05 -1.06
N LEU A 77 -3.18 -2.24 -0.40
CA LEU A 77 -4.00 -2.60 0.73
C LEU A 77 -5.44 -2.68 0.24
N VAL A 78 -5.98 -3.88 0.14
CA VAL A 78 -7.37 -4.13 -0.31
C VAL A 78 -8.24 -4.28 0.91
N THR A 79 -9.34 -3.55 0.97
CA THR A 79 -10.34 -3.68 2.02
C THR A 79 -11.63 -4.20 1.41
N THR A 80 -12.00 -5.42 1.78
CA THR A 80 -13.27 -6.06 1.41
C THR A 80 -14.21 -6.02 2.61
N THR A 81 -15.36 -5.39 2.47
CA THR A 81 -16.45 -5.38 3.46
C THR A 81 -17.62 -6.20 2.94
N MET A 82 -18.08 -7.16 3.73
CA MET A 82 -19.17 -8.08 3.42
C MET A 82 -20.28 -7.88 4.45
N ASP A 83 -21.37 -7.26 4.02
CA ASP A 83 -22.53 -6.95 4.85
C ASP A 83 -23.67 -7.92 4.56
N ASN A 84 -24.15 -8.61 5.59
CA ASN A 84 -25.28 -9.51 5.47
C ASN A 84 -26.60 -8.73 5.55
N LYS A 85 -27.41 -8.74 4.49
CA LYS A 85 -28.66 -7.97 4.40
C LYS A 85 -29.75 -8.39 5.39
N LYS A 86 -29.69 -9.63 5.87
CA LYS A 86 -30.68 -10.22 6.79
C LYS A 86 -30.32 -10.05 8.26
N SER A 87 -29.11 -9.58 8.56
CA SER A 87 -28.61 -9.39 9.92
C SER A 87 -27.87 -8.07 10.05
N LYS A 88 -27.42 -7.73 11.26
CA LYS A 88 -26.49 -6.60 11.46
C LYS A 88 -25.03 -7.07 11.46
N ASN A 89 -24.76 -8.21 10.83
CA ASN A 89 -23.42 -8.78 10.79
C ASN A 89 -22.66 -8.24 9.59
N SER A 90 -21.42 -7.84 9.83
CA SER A 90 -20.49 -7.36 8.81
C SER A 90 -19.14 -8.01 9.03
N THR A 91 -18.48 -8.40 7.95
CA THR A 91 -17.09 -8.85 7.98
C THR A 91 -16.25 -7.92 7.14
N LYS A 92 -15.16 -7.42 7.69
CA LYS A 92 -14.15 -6.67 6.95
C LYS A 92 -12.85 -7.47 6.90
N HIS A 93 -12.34 -7.65 5.70
CA HIS A 93 -11.11 -8.35 5.37
C HIS A 93 -10.15 -7.35 4.72
N ILE A 94 -8.93 -7.26 5.24
CA ILE A 94 -7.90 -6.35 4.76
C ILE A 94 -6.69 -7.18 4.35
N VAL A 95 -6.26 -7.05 3.10
CA VAL A 95 -5.11 -7.78 2.56
C VAL A 95 -4.05 -6.80 2.11
N LEU A 96 -2.83 -7.00 2.59
CA LEU A 96 -1.65 -6.29 2.11
C LEU A 96 -0.91 -7.20 1.11
N PHE A 97 -0.70 -6.75 -0.12
CA PHE A 97 -0.02 -7.53 -1.14
C PHE A 97 0.86 -6.69 -2.06
N ASP A 98 1.92 -7.29 -2.60
CA ASP A 98 2.74 -6.75 -3.68
C ASP A 98 2.15 -7.17 -5.02
N ILE A 99 1.68 -6.20 -5.80
CA ILE A 99 1.00 -6.47 -7.08
C ILE A 99 1.94 -7.03 -8.14
N ASN A 100 3.23 -6.65 -8.11
CA ASN A 100 4.17 -7.04 -9.15
C ASN A 100 4.66 -8.47 -8.95
N GLU A 101 4.83 -8.89 -7.69
CA GLU A 101 5.24 -10.26 -7.34
C GLU A 101 4.07 -11.19 -7.06
N ASN A 102 2.83 -10.67 -7.06
CA ASN A 102 1.63 -11.39 -6.65
C ASN A 102 1.81 -12.10 -5.29
N LYS A 103 2.40 -11.37 -4.32
CA LYS A 103 2.79 -11.92 -3.02
C LYS A 103 2.06 -11.21 -1.90
N GLN A 104 1.42 -11.98 -1.02
CA GLN A 104 0.75 -11.45 0.16
C GLN A 104 1.75 -11.21 1.30
N TYR A 105 1.65 -10.05 1.93
CA TYR A 105 2.48 -9.59 3.04
C TYR A 105 1.70 -9.43 4.34
N GLY A 106 0.37 -9.43 4.28
CA GLY A 106 -0.42 -9.50 5.49
C GLY A 106 -1.89 -9.78 5.21
N ASP A 107 -2.58 -10.12 6.28
CA ASP A 107 -4.00 -10.39 6.30
C ASP A 107 -4.61 -9.92 7.63
N PHE A 108 -5.76 -9.28 7.61
CA PHE A 108 -6.50 -8.93 8.82
C PHE A 108 -8.01 -9.04 8.61
N PHE A 109 -8.66 -9.79 9.50
CA PHE A 109 -10.10 -9.97 9.51
C PHE A 109 -10.70 -9.30 10.73
N THR A 110 -11.82 -8.62 10.52
CA THR A 110 -12.71 -8.17 11.58
C THR A 110 -14.11 -8.66 11.31
N THR A 111 -14.77 -9.19 12.33
CA THR A 111 -16.18 -9.53 12.25
C THR A 111 -16.93 -8.72 13.29
N TYR A 112 -17.95 -8.01 12.82
CA TYR A 112 -18.93 -7.34 13.66
C TYR A 112 -20.16 -8.23 13.81
N LYS A 113 -20.44 -8.67 15.04
CA LYS A 113 -21.64 -9.44 15.39
C LYS A 113 -22.42 -8.70 16.46
N SER A 114 -23.53 -8.07 16.07
CA SER A 114 -24.45 -7.33 16.94
C SER A 114 -23.81 -6.17 17.74
N LEU A 115 -22.97 -6.46 18.74
CA LEU A 115 -22.27 -5.50 19.61
C LEU A 115 -20.79 -5.87 19.85
N TYR A 116 -20.31 -6.98 19.30
CA TYR A 116 -18.94 -7.46 19.50
C TYR A 116 -18.12 -7.31 18.22
N LEU A 117 -16.93 -6.74 18.36
CA LEU A 117 -15.92 -6.66 17.31
C LEU A 117 -14.78 -7.62 17.67
N GLU A 118 -14.56 -8.62 16.84
CA GLU A 118 -13.42 -9.52 16.94
C GLU A 118 -12.49 -9.28 15.76
N GLY A 119 -11.20 -9.11 16.02
CA GLY A 119 -10.17 -8.87 15.02
C GLY A 119 -9.01 -9.85 15.16
N THR A 120 -8.48 -10.36 14.06
CA THR A 120 -7.25 -11.15 14.06
C THR A 120 -6.59 -11.13 12.70
N GLY A 121 -5.28 -11.26 12.66
CA GLY A 121 -4.52 -11.27 11.43
C GLY A 121 -3.05 -11.59 11.61
N TRP A 122 -2.28 -11.32 10.56
CA TRP A 122 -0.84 -11.47 10.57
C TRP A 122 -0.17 -10.57 9.54
N VAL A 123 1.02 -10.04 9.87
CA VAL A 123 1.89 -9.29 8.94
C VAL A 123 3.21 -10.04 8.81
N LEU A 124 3.77 -10.11 7.61
CA LEU A 124 5.11 -10.65 7.38
C LEU A 124 6.15 -9.71 8.01
N ASP A 125 7.14 -10.26 8.72
CA ASP A 125 8.28 -9.49 9.20
C ASP A 125 9.29 -9.33 8.06
N THR A 126 9.62 -8.10 7.70
CA THR A 126 10.63 -7.79 6.67
C THR A 126 12.02 -8.32 7.03
N ARG A 127 12.31 -8.53 8.32
CA ARG A 127 13.64 -8.94 8.80
C ARG A 127 13.81 -10.45 8.89
N SER A 128 12.75 -11.16 9.27
CA SER A 128 12.82 -12.60 9.55
C SER A 128 12.01 -13.47 8.60
N SER A 129 11.18 -12.87 7.73
CA SER A 129 10.18 -13.59 6.91
C SER A 129 9.19 -14.43 7.71
N ASN A 130 9.13 -14.26 9.03
CA ASN A 130 8.12 -14.89 9.88
C ASN A 130 6.82 -14.07 9.86
N LYS A 131 5.71 -14.70 10.23
CA LYS A 131 4.43 -14.02 10.42
C LYS A 131 4.32 -13.50 11.85
N ILE A 132 4.09 -12.20 12.00
CA ILE A 132 3.75 -11.56 13.27
C ILE A 132 2.23 -11.57 13.38
N ILE A 133 1.68 -12.18 14.42
CA ILE A 133 0.23 -12.24 14.65
C ILE A 133 -0.25 -10.92 15.26
N CYS A 134 -1.38 -10.41 14.77
CA CYS A 134 -2.06 -9.25 15.33
C CYS A 134 -3.46 -9.63 15.82
N HIS A 135 -3.87 -9.07 16.96
CA HIS A 135 -5.14 -9.39 17.64
C HIS A 135 -6.15 -8.24 17.61
N ASP A 136 -5.75 -7.10 17.06
CA ASP A 136 -6.59 -5.93 16.93
C ASP A 136 -6.11 -5.06 15.76
N LYS A 137 -6.98 -4.14 15.35
CA LYS A 137 -6.75 -3.28 14.19
C LYS A 137 -5.60 -2.30 14.42
N GLY A 138 -5.38 -1.85 15.65
CA GLY A 138 -4.30 -0.92 15.97
C GLY A 138 -2.92 -1.56 15.82
N ASN A 139 -2.76 -2.80 16.32
CA ASN A 139 -1.52 -3.55 16.12
C ASN A 139 -1.26 -3.85 14.64
N TRP A 140 -2.29 -4.23 13.89
CA TRP A 140 -2.20 -4.38 12.43
C TRP A 140 -1.73 -3.08 11.76
N ASP A 141 -2.36 -1.95 12.08
CA ASP A 141 -2.07 -0.65 11.46
C ASP A 141 -0.62 -0.23 11.68
N GLU A 142 -0.09 -0.44 12.89
CA GLU A 142 1.30 -0.11 13.18
C GLU A 142 2.29 -0.98 12.38
N LEU A 143 2.00 -2.28 12.25
CA LEU A 143 2.87 -3.21 11.54
C LEU A 143 2.92 -2.93 10.03
N ILE A 144 1.78 -2.54 9.42
CA ILE A 144 1.74 -2.30 7.96
C ILE A 144 2.41 -0.99 7.54
N LYS A 145 2.70 -0.06 8.45
CA LYS A 145 3.44 1.18 8.13
C LYS A 145 4.79 0.90 7.47
N LEU A 146 5.44 -0.20 7.86
CA LEU A 146 6.70 -0.64 7.24
C LEU A 146 6.57 -0.86 5.71
N TYR A 147 5.35 -1.09 5.23
CA TYR A 147 5.03 -1.33 3.83
C TYR A 147 4.34 -0.13 3.18
N MET A 148 3.48 0.58 3.89
CA MET A 148 2.60 1.61 3.35
C MET A 148 3.04 3.06 3.62
N GLU A 149 4.14 3.27 4.36
CA GLU A 149 4.67 4.59 4.73
C GLU A 149 6.20 4.67 4.56
N GLU A 150 6.74 5.90 4.50
CA GLU A 150 8.18 6.20 4.35
C GLU A 150 8.71 7.35 5.18
#